data_AF-V9LLP0-F1
#
_entry.id   AF-V9LLP0-F1
#
_cell.length_a   1.000
_cell.length_b   1.000
_cell.length_c   1.000
_cell.angle_alpha   90.00
_cell.angle_beta   90.00
_cell.angle_gamma   90.00
#
_symmetry.space_group_name_H-M   'P 1'
#
loop_
_entity.id
_entity.type
_entity.pdbx_description
1 polymer ?
#
loop_
_entity_poly.entity_id
_entity_poly.type
_entity_poly.pdbx_seq_one_letter_code
_entity_poly.pdbx_strand_id
1 'polypeptide(L)'
;TAFLHGELEETIYMQQPEGFGVEGKEDHVCLLKRSLYGLKQSPRQWYKRFDGFMFSYGYSKSQYDSCVYFKKLEDGSFIYLLLYVDDMLRGRYA
;
A
#
# COMPACT_ATOMS: atom_id res chain seq x y z
N THR A 1 5.16 4.74 7.27
CA THR A 1 5.76 3.43 6.86
C THR A 1 4.81 2.59 6.00
N ALA A 2 3.95 3.19 5.17
CA ALA A 2 2.95 2.46 4.38
C ALA A 2 3.56 1.42 3.42
N PHE A 3 4.61 1.80 2.70
CA PHE A 3 5.17 1.00 1.61
C PHE A 3 6.14 -0.11 2.05
N LEU A 4 6.73 -0.01 3.24
CA LEU A 4 7.73 -0.99 3.71
C LEU A 4 7.15 -2.40 3.97
N HIS A 5 5.82 -2.55 3.97
CA HIS A 5 5.12 -3.83 4.12
C HIS A 5 4.53 -4.36 2.80
N GLY A 6 4.74 -3.65 1.69
CA GLY A 6 4.41 -4.13 0.36
C GLY A 6 5.39 -5.22 -0.05
N GLU A 7 4.87 -6.41 -0.32
CA GLU A 7 5.63 -7.43 -1.03
C GLU A 7 5.83 -6.98 -2.49
N LEU A 8 7.00 -7.31 -3.04
CA LEU A 8 7.31 -7.03 -4.43
C LEU A 8 6.89 -8.24 -5.27
N GLU A 9 5.90 -8.05 -6.15
CA GLU A 9 5.54 -9.06 -7.16
C GLU A 9 6.66 -9.22 -8.21
N GLU A 10 7.53 -8.21 -8.35
CA GLU A 10 8.60 -8.15 -9.34
C GLU A 10 9.97 -8.10 -8.67
N THR A 11 10.97 -8.73 -9.28
CA THR A 11 12.37 -8.65 -8.85
C THR A 11 12.95 -7.30 -9.28
N ILE A 12 13.25 -6.43 -8.31
CA ILE A 12 13.78 -5.09 -8.57
C ILE A 12 15.19 -4.97 -8.02
N TYR A 13 16.10 -4.55 -8.89
CA TYR A 13 17.46 -4.19 -8.54
C TYR A 13 17.61 -2.68 -8.48
N MET A 14 18.42 -2.19 -7.55
CA MET A 14 18.81 -0.79 -7.47
C MET A 14 20.34 -0.68 -7.42
N GLN A 15 20.86 0.44 -7.89
CA GLN A 15 22.27 0.77 -7.67
C GLN A 15 22.58 0.82 -6.18
N GLN A 16 23.83 0.53 -5.84
CA GLN A 16 24.31 0.62 -4.47
C GLN A 16 24.14 2.08 -3.98
N PRO A 17 23.49 2.29 -2.82
CA PRO A 17 23.40 3.62 -2.24
C PRO A 17 24.78 4.13 -1.82
N GLU A 18 24.91 5.45 -1.77
CA GLU A 18 26.14 6.11 -1.34
C GLU A 18 26.56 5.61 0.06
N GLY A 19 27.83 5.26 0.22
CA GLY A 19 28.37 4.67 1.46
C GLY A 19 28.21 3.15 1.61
N PHE A 20 27.57 2.46 0.66
CA PHE A 20 27.45 0.99 0.64
C PHE A 20 28.33 0.28 -0.40
N GLY A 21 29.02 1.05 -1.25
CA GLY A 21 29.98 0.50 -2.20
C GLY A 21 31.15 -0.18 -1.48
N VAL A 22 31.48 -1.39 -1.90
CA VAL A 22 32.68 -2.11 -1.45
C VAL A 22 33.72 -2.03 -2.56
N GLU A 23 34.96 -1.71 -2.21
CA GLU A 23 36.08 -1.62 -3.15
C GLU A 23 36.23 -2.94 -3.93
N GLY A 24 36.27 -2.85 -5.26
CA GLY A 24 36.28 -3.99 -6.19
C GLY A 24 34.92 -4.64 -6.45
N LYS A 25 33.82 -4.05 -5.96
CA LYS A 25 32.43 -4.48 -6.19
C LYS A 25 31.52 -3.32 -6.60
N GLU A 26 32.08 -2.33 -7.27
CA GLU A 26 31.38 -1.11 -7.69
C GLU A 26 30.20 -1.42 -8.62
N ASP A 27 30.33 -2.46 -9.45
CA ASP A 27 29.31 -2.91 -10.40
C ASP A 27 28.17 -3.72 -9.76
N HIS A 28 28.22 -3.99 -8.45
CA HIS A 28 27.15 -4.70 -7.77
C HIS A 28 25.87 -3.86 -7.71
N VAL A 29 24.75 -4.56 -7.61
CA VAL A 29 23.42 -3.99 -7.42
C VAL A 29 22.76 -4.60 -6.19
N CYS A 30 21.90 -3.85 -5.54
CA CYS A 30 21.11 -4.32 -4.41
C CYS A 30 19.79 -4.90 -4.91
N LEU A 31 19.46 -6.12 -4.51
CA LEU A 31 18.13 -6.69 -4.71
C LEU A 31 17.18 -6.17 -3.62
N LEU A 32 16.10 -5.53 -4.04
CA LEU A 32 15.05 -5.09 -3.13
C LEU A 32 14.20 -6.28 -2.68
N LYS A 33 14.13 -6.48 -1.35
CA LYS A 33 13.28 -7.51 -0.73
C LYS A 33 11.89 -7.02 -0.34
N ARG A 34 11.69 -5.71 -0.28
CA ARG A 34 10.43 -5.04 0.13
C ARG A 34 10.25 -3.76 -0.66
N SER A 35 9.01 -3.31 -0.81
CA SER A 35 8.72 -2.08 -1.54
C SER A 35 9.25 -0.85 -0.79
N LEU A 36 9.90 0.06 -1.51
CA LEU A 36 10.41 1.32 -0.99
C LEU A 36 9.53 2.48 -1.42
N TYR A 37 9.59 3.59 -0.67
CA TYR A 37 8.99 4.84 -1.11
C TYR A 37 9.64 5.30 -2.42
N GLY A 38 8.85 5.89 -3.32
CA GLY A 38 9.32 6.38 -4.61
C GLY A 38 9.40 5.34 -5.73
N LEU A 39 9.20 4.04 -5.46
CA LEU A 39 9.04 3.08 -6.55
C LEU A 39 7.64 3.23 -7.18
N LYS A 40 7.59 3.21 -8.52
CA LYS A 40 6.36 3.38 -9.29
C LYS A 40 5.25 2.40 -8.92
N GLN A 41 5.61 1.17 -8.55
CA GLN A 41 4.67 0.11 -8.19
C GLN A 41 4.29 0.08 -6.70
N SER A 42 5.03 0.77 -5.82
CA SER A 42 4.76 0.75 -4.37
C SER A 42 3.34 1.21 -4.01
N PRO A 43 2.79 2.30 -4.59
CA PRO A 43 1.39 2.70 -4.35
C PRO A 43 0.39 1.61 -4.72
N ARG A 44 0.61 0.94 -5.85
CA ARG A 44 -0.28 -0.12 -6.33
C ARG A 44 -0.24 -1.36 -5.43
N GLN A 45 0.94 -1.78 -5.00
CA GLN A 45 1.08 -2.96 -4.12
C GLN A 45 0.46 -2.70 -2.75
N TRP A 46 0.65 -1.50 -2.21
CA TRP A 46 0.00 -1.10 -0.98
C TRP A 46 -1.52 -1.10 -1.11
N TYR A 47 -2.06 -0.54 -2.20
CA TYR A 47 -3.51 -0.53 -2.44
C TYR A 47 -4.09 -1.93 -2.54
N LYS A 48 -3.45 -2.86 -3.26
CA LYS A 48 -3.88 -4.27 -3.35
C LYS A 48 -3.97 -4.93 -1.97
N ARG A 49 -2.93 -4.73 -1.13
CA ARG A 49 -2.90 -5.28 0.22
C ARG A 49 -3.99 -4.68 1.11
N PHE A 50 -4.17 -3.36 1.02
CA PHE A 50 -5.22 -2.64 1.75
C PHE A 50 -6.60 -3.13 1.35
N ASP A 51 -6.86 -3.28 0.05
CA ASP A 51 -8.13 -3.76 -0.49
C ASP A 51 -8.53 -5.12 0.08
N GLY A 52 -7.61 -6.10 0.01
CA GLY A 52 -7.83 -7.43 0.58
C GLY A 52 -8.06 -7.41 2.09
N PHE A 53 -7.36 -6.52 2.81
CA PHE A 53 -7.56 -6.35 4.25
C PHE A 53 -8.93 -5.76 4.59
N MET A 54 -9.41 -4.78 3.80
CA MET A 54 -10.73 -4.18 4.02
C MET A 54 -11.86 -5.20 3.81
N PHE A 55 -11.75 -6.02 2.76
CA PHE A 55 -12.72 -7.09 2.52
C PHE A 55 -12.74 -8.12 3.65
N SER A 56 -11.58 -8.54 4.16
CA SER A 56 -11.53 -9.49 5.28
C SER A 56 -12.11 -8.93 6.59
N TYR A 57 -12.11 -7.60 6.75
CA TYR A 57 -12.75 -6.90 7.87
C TYR A 57 -14.24 -6.59 7.66
N GLY A 58 -14.82 -7.05 6.55
CA GLY A 58 -16.24 -6.91 6.23
C GLY A 58 -16.63 -5.53 5.69
N TYR A 59 -15.67 -4.77 5.15
CA TYR A 59 -15.99 -3.60 4.35
C TYR A 59 -16.32 -4.00 2.91
N SER A 60 -17.16 -3.21 2.26
CA SER A 60 -17.46 -3.28 0.83
C SER A 60 -16.90 -2.04 0.14
N LYS A 61 -16.51 -2.18 -1.13
CA LYS A 61 -16.05 -1.06 -1.95
C LYS A 61 -17.21 -0.42 -2.70
N SER A 62 -17.21 0.91 -2.82
CA SER A 62 -18.20 1.64 -3.61
C SER A 62 -18.06 1.30 -5.10
N GLN A 63 -19.20 1.21 -5.79
CA GLN A 63 -19.22 1.02 -7.25
C GLN A 63 -18.91 2.31 -8.01
N TYR A 64 -19.06 3.47 -7.36
CA TYR A 64 -18.87 4.78 -7.99
C TYR A 64 -17.44 5.31 -7.81
N ASP A 65 -16.78 4.95 -6.71
CA ASP A 65 -15.42 5.41 -6.40
C ASP A 65 -14.60 4.31 -5.72
N SER A 66 -13.49 3.92 -6.36
CA SER A 66 -12.58 2.88 -5.87
C SER A 66 -11.82 3.23 -4.58
N CYS A 67 -11.86 4.50 -4.18
CA CYS A 67 -11.26 5.03 -2.96
C CYS A 67 -12.23 5.01 -1.77
N VAL A 68 -13.51 4.69 -1.99
CA VAL A 68 -14.52 4.67 -0.93
C VAL A 68 -14.85 3.25 -0.51
N TYR A 69 -14.62 2.95 0.76
CA TYR A 69 -15.06 1.74 1.43
C TYR A 69 -16.18 2.07 2.40
N PHE A 70 -17.13 1.17 2.56
CA PHE A 70 -18.22 1.34 3.50
C PHE A 70 -18.56 0.02 4.21
N LYS A 71 -19.07 0.13 5.43
CA LYS A 71 -19.57 -1.00 6.21
C LYS A 71 -20.87 -0.60 6.90
N LYS A 72 -21.92 -1.39 6.68
CA LYS A 72 -23.18 -1.25 7.40
C LYS A 72 -23.05 -1.93 8.77
N LEU A 73 -23.45 -1.24 9.82
CA LEU A 73 -23.49 -1.76 11.18
C LEU A 73 -24.86 -2.35 11.50
N GLU A 74 -24.93 -3.10 12.60
CA GLU A 74 -26.16 -3.77 13.06
C GLU A 74 -27.28 -2.77 13.41
N ASP A 75 -26.90 -1.59 13.90
CA ASP A 75 -27.82 -0.49 14.22
C ASP A 75 -28.35 0.27 12.98
N GLY A 76 -27.96 -0.16 11.78
CA GLY A 76 -28.33 0.46 10.51
C GLY A 76 -27.43 1.60 10.06
N SER A 77 -26.52 2.07 10.92
CA SER A 77 -25.57 3.15 10.59
C SER A 77 -24.47 2.66 9.64
N PHE A 78 -23.80 3.59 8.98
CA PHE A 78 -22.72 3.30 8.04
C PHE A 78 -21.40 3.91 8.50
N ILE A 79 -20.32 3.14 8.37
CA ILE A 79 -18.95 3.67 8.42
C ILE A 79 -18.48 3.84 7.00
N TYR A 80 -18.01 5.04 6.67
CA TYR A 80 -17.34 5.34 5.41
C TYR A 80 -15.86 5.55 5.65
N LEU A 81 -15.04 5.02 4.76
CA LEU A 81 -13.60 5.16 4.77
C LEU A 81 -13.15 5.60 3.38
N LEU A 82 -12.56 6.77 3.31
CA LEU A 82 -11.97 7.34 2.11
C LEU A 82 -10.46 7.14 2.16
N LEU A 83 -9.92 6.63 1.06
CA LEU A 83 -8.50 6.36 0.88
C LEU A 83 -7.91 7.28 -0.19
N TYR A 84 -6.92 8.09 0.15
CA TYR A 84 -6.23 8.93 -0.82
C TYR A 84 -4.73 8.67 -0.74
N VAL A 85 -4.21 7.87 -1.68
CA VAL A 85 -2.82 7.40 -1.66
C VAL A 85 -2.50 6.76 -0.31
N ASP A 86 -1.72 7.38 0.56
CA ASP A 86 -1.35 6.90 1.89
C ASP A 86 -2.15 7.53 3.04
N ASP A 87 -3.03 8.49 2.74
CA ASP A 87 -3.92 9.15 3.70
C ASP A 87 -5.28 8.45 3.78
N MET A 88 -5.88 8.48 4.97
CA MET A 88 -7.15 7.81 5.24
C MET A 88 -8.07 8.68 6.11
N LEU A 89 -9.30 8.88 5.64
CA LEU A 89 -10.34 9.60 6.37
C LEU A 89 -11.49 8.65 6.73
N ARG A 90 -11.90 8.63 8.00
CA ARG A 90 -13.01 7.79 8.50
C ARG A 90 -14.17 8.66 8.96
N GLY A 91 -15.35 8.41 8.40
CA GLY A 91 -16.63 9.03 8.81
C GLY A 91 -17.64 8.00 9.27
N ARG A 92 -18.60 8.41 10.11
CA ARG A 92 -19.78 7.62 10.49
C ARG A 92 -21.03 8.42 10.15
N TYR A 93 -21.99 7.79 9.50
CA TYR A 93 -23.30 8.35 9.21
C TYR A 93 -24.35 7.53 9.96
N ALA A 94 -25.17 8.19 10.78
CA ALA A 94 -26.22 7.59 11.60
C ALA A 94 -27.58 7.71 10.92
#